data_AF-J9Y4F5-F1
#
_entry.id   AF-J9Y4F5-F1
#
_cell.length_a   1.000
_cell.length_b   1.000
_cell.length_c   1.000
_cell.angle_alpha   90.00
_cell.angle_beta   90.00
_cell.angle_gamma   90.00
#
_symmetry.space_group_name_H-M   'P 1'
#
loop_
_entity.id
_entity.type
_entity.pdbx_description
1 polymer ?
#
loop_
_entity_poly.entity_id
_entity_poly.type
_entity_poly.pdbx_seq_one_letter_code
_entity_poly.pdbx_strand_id
1 'polypeptide(L)' 'HNKGLNETSLIISKAEVNEGTTVKKLKPRARGRSYPIRRSTCHITIVLKDISVDEQLERDKRKKQLRNI' A
#
# COMPACT_ATOMS: atom_id res chain seq x y z
N HIS A 1 -6.96 -9.56 -13.51
CA HIS A 1 -6.50 -10.78 -12.81
C HIS A 1 -6.37 -10.42 -11.34
N ASN A 2 -7.24 -10.94 -10.49
CA ASN A 2 -7.19 -10.78 -9.04
C ASN A 2 -7.09 -12.20 -8.45
N LYS A 3 -6.58 -12.38 -7.22
CA LYS A 3 -6.32 -13.72 -6.63
C LYS A 3 -7.58 -14.54 -6.29
N GLY A 4 -8.75 -14.20 -6.84
CA GLY A 4 -10.02 -14.86 -6.52
C GLY A 4 -10.46 -14.64 -5.06
N LEU A 5 -10.00 -13.56 -4.43
CA LEU A 5 -10.32 -13.22 -3.04
C LEU A 5 -11.70 -12.55 -2.97
N ASN A 6 -12.43 -12.81 -1.89
CA ASN A 6 -13.75 -12.21 -1.66
C ASN A 6 -13.60 -10.75 -1.21
N GLU A 7 -14.23 -9.83 -1.94
CA GLU A 7 -14.09 -8.38 -1.69
C GLU A 7 -14.60 -7.96 -0.30
N THR A 8 -15.61 -8.67 0.22
CA THR A 8 -16.22 -8.36 1.52
C THR A 8 -15.36 -8.75 2.72
N SER A 9 -14.38 -9.65 2.55
CA SER A 9 -13.50 -10.11 3.63
C SER A 9 -12.11 -9.46 3.61
N LEU A 10 -11.83 -8.62 2.61
CA LEU A 10 -10.55 -7.93 2.48
C LEU A 10 -10.50 -6.66 3.33
N ILE A 11 -9.43 -6.53 4.10
CA ILE A 11 -9.12 -5.35 4.89
C ILE A 11 -7.76 -4.77 4.55
N ILE A 12 -7.61 -3.46 4.71
CA ILE A 12 -6.32 -2.78 4.57
C ILE A 12 -5.50 -3.06 5.83
N SER A 13 -4.39 -3.78 5.68
CA SER A 13 -3.47 -4.02 6.79
C SER A 13 -2.43 -2.92 6.93
N LYS A 14 -2.06 -2.27 5.82
CA LYS A 14 -0.99 -1.28 5.80
C LYS A 14 -1.17 -0.37 4.59
N ALA A 15 -0.98 0.93 4.79
CA ALA A 15 -0.97 1.93 3.74
C ALA A 15 0.24 2.84 3.94
N GLU A 16 1.09 2.94 2.93
CA GLU A 16 2.29 3.77 2.94
C GLU A 16 2.33 4.67 1.71
N VAL A 17 2.88 5.87 1.91
CA VAL A 17 3.11 6.84 0.84
C VAL A 17 4.59 7.23 0.86
N ASN A 18 5.28 6.93 -0.23
CA ASN A 18 6.69 7.23 -0.41
C ASN A 18 6.89 8.35 -1.43
N GLU A 19 8.01 9.05 -1.33
CA GLU A 19 8.41 10.04 -2.32
C GLU A 19 8.67 9.35 -3.68
N GLY A 20 8.15 9.94 -4.74
CA GLY A 20 8.38 9.52 -6.11
C GLY A 20 9.31 10.48 -6.86
N THR A 21 9.49 10.23 -8.15
CA THR A 21 10.41 11.02 -8.97
C THR A 21 9.98 12.49 -9.08
N THR A 22 10.84 13.40 -8.63
CA THR A 22 10.60 14.84 -8.78
C THR A 22 11.14 15.33 -10.13
N VAL A 23 10.23 15.76 -11.01
CA VAL A 23 10.59 16.34 -12.31
C VAL A 23 10.80 17.84 -12.18
N LYS A 24 11.93 18.35 -12.67
CA LYS A 24 12.22 19.79 -12.75
C LYS A 24 11.84 20.33 -14.14
N LYS A 25 11.06 21.42 -14.18
CA LYS A 25 10.74 22.17 -15.39
C LYS A 25 11.11 23.64 -15.22
N LEU A 26 11.53 24.30 -16.29
CA LEU A 26 11.85 25.72 -16.24
C LEU A 26 10.58 26.57 -16.45
N LYS A 27 10.34 27.55 -15.58
CA LYS A 27 9.29 28.57 -15.76
C LYS A 27 9.92 29.86 -16.26
N PRO A 28 9.59 30.35 -17.48
CA PRO A 28 10.05 31.65 -17.94
C PRO A 28 9.45 32.77 -17.09
N ARG A 29 10.23 33.83 -16.84
CA ARG A 29 9.83 35.03 -16.09
C ARG A 29 10.32 36.28 -16.82
N ALA A 30 9.81 37.44 -16.39
CA ALA A 30 10.21 38.73 -16.92
C ALA A 30 11.72 38.99 -16.75
N ARG A 31 12.27 39.88 -17.59
CA ARG A 31 13.69 40.29 -17.60
C ARG A 31 14.67 39.13 -17.83
N GLY A 32 14.32 38.18 -18.70
CA GLY A 32 15.20 37.05 -19.07
C GLY A 32 15.46 36.05 -17.93
N ARG A 33 14.70 36.12 -16.83
CA ARG A 33 14.88 35.24 -15.69
C ARG A 33 14.09 33.95 -15.87
N SER A 34 14.54 32.90 -15.22
CA SER A 34 13.80 31.65 -15.15
C SER A 34 13.96 30.99 -13.78
N TYR A 35 12.92 30.28 -13.33
CA TYR A 35 12.92 29.56 -12.07
C TYR A 35 12.51 28.11 -12.27
N PRO A 36 13.06 27.16 -11.49
CA PRO A 36 12.64 25.77 -11.56
C PRO A 36 11.28 25.57 -10.88
N ILE A 37 10.36 24.90 -11.57
CA ILE A 37 9.18 24.25 -11.00
C ILE A 37 9.54 22.80 -10.72
N ARG A 38 9.30 22.35 -9.49
CA ARG A 38 9.39 20.93 -9.13
C ARG A 38 7.99 20.33 -9.14
N ARG A 39 7.81 19.24 -9.88
CA ARG A 39 6.60 18.41 -9.80
C ARG A 39 6.99 17.11 -9.12
N SER A 40 6.68 17.01 -7.83
CA SER A 40 6.85 15.78 -7.05
C SER A 40 5.72 14.81 -7.35
N THR A 41 6.06 13.54 -7.52
CA THR A 41 5.11 12.43 -7.55
C THR A 41 5.27 11.61 -6.27
N CYS A 42 4.37 10.66 -6.03
CA CYS A 42 4.47 9.74 -4.90
C CYS A 42 4.17 8.30 -5.34
N HIS A 43 4.70 7.35 -4.58
CA HIS A 43 4.37 5.93 -4.69
C HIS A 43 3.46 5.54 -3.54
N ILE A 44 2.25 5.10 -3.87
CA ILE A 44 1.25 4.66 -2.88
C ILE A 44 1.29 3.14 -2.85
N THR A 45 1.53 2.55 -1.68
CA THR A 45 1.52 1.11 -1.48
C THR A 45 0.43 0.75 -0.48
N ILE A 46 -0.51 -0.09 -0.91
CA ILE A 46 -1.62 -0.58 -0.08
C ILE A 46 -1.47 -2.09 0.02
N VAL A 47 -1.43 -2.60 1.26
CA VAL A 47 -1.36 -4.03 1.55
C VAL A 47 -2.70 -4.48 2.11
N LEU A 48 -3.28 -5.49 1.47
CA LEU A 48 -4.54 -6.11 1.87
C LEU A 48 -4.28 -7.41 2.64
N LYS A 49 -5.16 -7.70 3.61
CA LYS A 49 -5.25 -8.97 4.32
C LYS A 49 -6.68 -9.48 4.26
N ASP A 50 -6.84 -10.80 4.34
CA ASP A 50 -8.15 -11.44 4.39
C ASP A 50 -8.44 -11.91 5.82
N ILE A 51 -9.52 -11.42 6.40
CA ILE A 51 -9.92 -11.74 7.78
C ILE A 51 -10.23 -13.24 7.91
N SER A 52 -10.79 -13.85 6.87
CA SER A 52 -11.24 -15.25 6.92
C SER A 52 -10.08 -16.23 7.12
N VAL A 53 -8.90 -15.90 6.61
CA VAL A 53 -7.68 -16.70 6.74
C VAL A 53 -7.13 -16.62 8.16
N ASP A 54 -7.15 -15.44 8.77
CA ASP A 54 -6.68 -15.26 10.16
C ASP A 54 -7.54 -16.06 11.14
N GLU A 55 -8.87 -16.09 10.97
CA GLU A 55 -9.76 -16.90 11.82
C GLU A 55 -9.50 -18.41 11.70
N GLN A 56 -9.19 -18.89 10.50
CA GLN A 56 -8.87 -20.31 10.27
C GLN A 56 -7.55 -20.69 10.95
N LEU A 57 -6.51 -19.86 10.82
CA LEU A 57 -5.21 -20.08 11.46
C LEU A 57 -5.33 -20.16 12.98
N GLU A 58 -6.14 -19.30 13.59
CA GLU A 58 -6.37 -19.35 15.05
C GLU A 58 -7.14 -20.60 15.49
N ARG A 59 -8.11 -21.07 14.70
CA ARG A 59 -8.79 -22.35 14.96
C ARG A 59 -7.83 -23.53 14.86
N ASP A 60 -6.93 -23.53 13.88
CA ASP A 60 -5.98 -24.62 13.68
C ASP A 60 -4.91 -24.68 14.78
N LYS A 61 -4.44 -23.53 15.26
CA LYS A 61 -3.57 -23.43 16.44
C LYS A 61 -4.24 -24.03 17.68
N ARG A 62 -5.49 -23.64 17.98
CA ARG A 62 -6.27 -24.21 19.10
C ARG A 62 -6.43 -25.73 19.00
N LYS A 63 -6.75 -26.25 17.81
CA LYS A 63 -6.85 -27.71 17.59
C LYS A 63 -5.52 -28.43 17.78
N LYS A 64 -4.39 -27.82 17.40
CA LYS A 64 -3.05 -28.37 17.63
C LYS A 64 -2.70 -28.41 19.13
N GLN A 65 -3.03 -27.35 19.87
CA GLN A 65 -2.87 -27.30 21.32
C GLN A 65 -3.63 -28.43 22.02
N LEU A 66 -4.89 -28.65 21.62
CA LEU A 66 -5.78 -29.68 22.18
C LEU A 66 -5.35 -31.12 21.86
N ARG A 67 -4.56 -31.34 20.80
CA ARG A 67 -4.03 -32.67 20.42
C ARG A 67 -2.70 -33.01 21.10
N ASN A 68 -2.06 -32.04 21.74
CA ASN A 68 -0.78 -32.19 22.44
C ASN A 68 -0.96 -32.38 23.97
N ILE A 69 -2.20 -32.51 24.43
CA ILE A 69 -2.59 -32.96 25.78
C ILE A 69 -3.00 -34.42 25.64
#